data_AF-H3H9Q5-F1
#
_entry.id   AF-H3H9Q5-F1
#
_cell.length_a   1.000
_cell.length_b   1.000
_cell.length_c   1.000
_cell.angle_alpha   90.00
_cell.angle_beta   90.00
_cell.angle_gamma   90.00
#
_symmetry.space_group_name_H-M   'P 1'
#
loop_
_entity.id
_entity.type
_entity.pdbx_description
1 polymer ?
#
loop_
_entity_poly.entity_id
_entity_poly.type
_entity_poly.pdbx_seq_one_letter_code
_entity_poly.pdbx_strand_id
1 'polypeptide(L)'
;MRKLRALKQAAKLRTKITLATVLRQETRWSSTFAMLDRYARLREFLSDVDEDIAELLPTRDTHRRLETLRDELRDVESISKKLQTDGLTLLEVRDLFDGLLELPDFASYLARATNIVHSPEFESGVVKVLSKKTESLSRDERAVLLPFKRKDILKRRKVLEKQADTLLTAVPPTFNVVERVFISAR
;
A
#
# COMPACT_ATOMS: atom_id res chain seq x y z
N MET A 1 9.83 2.50 23.70
CA MET A 1 10.98 2.04 22.88
C MET A 1 12.31 2.74 23.18
N ARG A 2 12.37 4.07 23.41
CA ARG A 2 13.65 4.78 23.69
C ARG A 2 14.38 4.29 24.94
N LYS A 3 13.70 4.14 26.09
CA LYS A 3 14.32 3.65 27.35
C LYS A 3 14.96 2.26 27.21
N LEU A 4 14.38 1.39 26.38
CA LEU A 4 14.89 0.02 26.15
C LEU A 4 16.21 -0.02 25.37
N ARG A 5 16.62 1.08 24.72
CA ARG A 5 17.91 1.18 24.04
C ARG A 5 19.06 1.51 24.99
N ALA A 6 18.77 1.99 26.21
CA ALA A 6 19.79 2.27 27.21
C ALA A 6 20.61 1.00 27.48
N LEU A 7 21.93 1.13 27.62
CA LEU A 7 22.86 -0.01 27.63
C LEU A 7 22.46 -1.09 28.64
N LYS A 8 22.08 -0.69 29.87
CA LYS A 8 21.60 -1.59 30.93
C LYS A 8 20.33 -2.35 30.52
N GLN A 9 19.33 -1.64 29.98
CA GLN A 9 18.04 -2.24 29.63
C GLN A 9 18.14 -3.11 28.38
N ALA A 10 18.94 -2.69 27.40
CA ALA A 10 19.24 -3.49 26.22
C ALA A 10 20.00 -4.78 26.59
N ALA A 11 20.95 -4.72 27.53
CA ALA A 11 21.66 -5.89 28.02
C ALA A 11 20.71 -6.87 28.72
N LYS A 12 19.85 -6.38 29.63
CA LYS A 12 18.82 -7.20 30.28
C LYS A 12 17.81 -7.80 29.29
N LEU A 13 17.40 -7.07 28.27
CA LEU A 13 16.49 -7.60 27.26
C LEU A 13 17.14 -8.72 26.43
N ARG A 14 18.45 -8.58 26.11
CA ARG A 14 19.22 -9.57 25.36
C ARG A 14 19.36 -10.92 26.07
N THR A 15 19.26 -10.97 27.41
CA THR A 15 19.27 -12.24 28.13
C THR A 15 17.97 -13.01 27.95
N LYS A 16 16.87 -12.34 27.56
CA LYS A 16 15.55 -12.92 27.37
C LYS A 16 15.23 -13.20 25.91
N ILE A 17 15.64 -12.31 25.02
CA ILE A 17 15.36 -12.42 23.59
C ILE A 17 16.48 -11.81 22.75
N THR A 18 16.73 -12.40 21.59
CA THR A 18 17.75 -11.92 20.64
C THR A 18 17.36 -10.63 19.90
N LEU A 19 16.08 -10.23 19.98
CA LEU A 19 15.55 -9.06 19.30
C LEU A 19 15.94 -7.75 19.98
N ALA A 20 16.44 -6.79 19.19
CA ALA A 20 16.69 -5.42 19.64
C ALA A 20 15.47 -4.51 19.46
N THR A 21 15.39 -3.41 20.21
CA THR A 21 14.31 -2.44 20.01
C THR A 21 14.50 -1.59 18.76
N VAL A 22 13.39 -1.29 18.07
CA VAL A 22 13.35 -0.38 16.92
C VAL A 22 12.74 0.95 17.36
N LEU A 23 13.24 2.06 16.83
CA LEU A 23 12.70 3.40 17.05
C LEU A 23 11.99 3.90 15.80
N ARG A 24 10.91 4.64 15.99
CA ARG A 24 10.30 5.45 14.93
C ARG A 24 11.32 6.45 14.39
N GLN A 25 11.41 6.54 13.07
CA GLN A 25 12.21 7.49 12.31
C GLN A 25 11.27 8.34 11.47
N GLU A 26 11.27 9.65 11.69
CA GLU A 26 10.30 10.54 11.03
C GLU A 26 10.46 10.56 9.50
N THR A 27 11.69 10.41 9.02
CA THR A 27 11.99 10.39 7.57
C THR A 27 11.73 9.03 6.91
N ARG A 28 11.36 7.99 7.67
CA ARG A 28 11.05 6.66 7.12
C ARG A 28 9.63 6.26 7.46
N TRP A 29 8.77 6.26 6.44
CA TRP A 29 7.34 5.99 6.57
C TRP A 29 7.04 4.62 7.22
N SER A 30 7.76 3.56 6.87
CA SER A 30 7.59 2.21 7.44
C SER A 30 8.12 2.06 8.88
N SER A 31 8.77 3.08 9.44
CA SER A 31 9.41 2.98 10.76
C SER A 31 8.40 2.84 11.89
N THR A 32 7.21 3.45 11.76
CA THR A 32 6.14 3.32 12.76
C THR A 32 5.64 1.88 12.82
N PHE A 33 5.37 1.28 11.65
CA PHE A 33 5.02 -0.14 11.55
C PHE A 33 6.11 -1.04 12.14
N ALA A 34 7.36 -0.87 11.71
CA ALA A 34 8.49 -1.67 12.20
C ALA A 34 8.70 -1.55 13.72
N MET A 35 8.46 -0.36 14.28
CA MET A 35 8.51 -0.13 15.72
C MET A 35 7.38 -0.88 16.44
N LEU A 36 6.14 -0.83 15.94
CA LEU A 36 4.98 -1.48 16.55
C LEU A 36 5.06 -3.01 16.43
N ASP A 37 5.45 -3.53 15.27
CA ASP A 37 5.72 -4.96 15.08
C ASP A 37 6.82 -5.44 16.03
N ARG A 38 7.90 -4.66 16.20
CA ARG A 38 8.93 -4.98 17.18
C ARG A 38 8.41 -4.94 18.61
N TYR A 39 7.62 -3.93 18.96
CA TYR A 39 7.03 -3.82 20.30
C TYR A 39 6.13 -5.02 20.60
N ALA A 40 5.27 -5.45 19.67
CA ALA A 40 4.39 -6.59 19.87
C ALA A 40 5.17 -7.87 20.22
N ARG A 41 6.27 -8.14 19.51
CA ARG A 41 7.15 -9.30 19.77
C ARG A 41 7.92 -9.22 21.09
N LEU A 42 8.25 -8.00 21.52
CA LEU A 42 9.00 -7.78 22.75
C LEU A 42 8.11 -7.74 23.99
N ARG A 43 6.82 -7.43 23.82
CA ARG A 43 5.89 -7.08 24.90
C ARG A 43 5.94 -8.03 26.09
N GLU A 44 5.91 -9.33 25.84
CA GLU A 44 5.88 -10.38 26.88
C GLU A 44 7.11 -10.36 27.79
N PHE A 45 8.23 -9.83 27.30
CA PHE A 45 9.48 -9.76 28.04
C PHE A 45 9.68 -8.43 28.76
N LEU A 46 8.93 -7.38 28.39
CA LEU A 46 9.19 -6.00 28.83
C LEU A 46 8.87 -5.75 30.30
N SER A 47 7.83 -6.40 30.85
CA SER A 47 7.45 -6.27 32.26
C SER A 47 8.60 -6.63 33.19
N ASP A 48 9.42 -7.58 32.76
CA ASP A 48 10.42 -8.19 33.60
C ASP A 48 11.83 -7.58 33.35
N VAL A 49 11.95 -6.55 32.51
CA VAL A 49 13.23 -5.87 32.25
C VAL A 49 13.55 -4.90 33.38
N ASP A 50 12.57 -4.07 33.76
CA ASP A 50 12.73 -3.03 34.77
C ASP A 50 11.35 -2.50 35.22
N GLU A 51 11.23 -2.10 36.48
CA GLU A 51 9.99 -1.55 37.05
C GLU A 51 9.60 -0.23 36.35
N ASP A 52 10.60 0.63 36.08
CA ASP A 52 10.44 1.88 35.31
C ASP A 52 9.94 1.64 33.86
N ILE A 53 10.15 0.45 33.32
CA ILE A 53 9.67 0.05 31.99
C ILE A 53 8.25 -0.51 32.09
N ALA A 54 7.96 -1.29 33.14
CA ALA A 54 6.62 -1.82 33.40
C ALA A 54 5.59 -0.69 33.57
N GLU A 55 5.95 0.39 34.25
CA GLU A 55 5.10 1.58 34.41
C GLU A 55 4.79 2.29 33.08
N LEU A 56 5.68 2.17 32.09
CA LEU A 56 5.50 2.77 30.76
C LEU A 56 4.77 1.85 29.78
N LEU A 57 4.40 0.64 30.19
CA LEU A 57 3.69 -0.27 29.31
C LEU A 57 2.28 0.27 29.05
N PRO A 58 1.82 0.23 27.78
CA PRO A 58 0.44 0.52 27.44
C PRO A 58 -0.52 -0.32 28.30
N THR A 59 -1.58 0.31 28.78
CA THR A 59 -2.72 -0.38 29.40
C THR A 59 -3.29 -1.45 28.46
N ARG A 60 -4.04 -2.42 28.98
CA ARG A 60 -4.62 -3.48 28.14
C ARG A 60 -5.46 -2.94 26.98
N ASP A 61 -6.22 -1.87 27.21
CA ASP A 61 -7.05 -1.24 26.17
C ASP A 61 -6.19 -0.57 25.10
N THR A 62 -5.22 0.26 25.51
CA THR A 62 -4.31 0.91 24.56
C THR A 62 -3.47 -0.10 23.78
N HIS A 63 -3.05 -1.20 24.43
CA HIS A 63 -2.36 -2.29 23.75
C HIS A 63 -3.21 -2.91 22.65
N ARG A 64 -4.49 -3.21 22.91
CA ARG A 64 -5.42 -3.74 21.88
C ARG A 64 -5.56 -2.79 20.70
N ARG A 65 -5.69 -1.49 20.95
CA ARG A 65 -5.72 -0.47 19.88
C ARG A 65 -4.42 -0.46 19.08
N LEU A 66 -3.27 -0.62 19.73
CA LEU A 66 -1.97 -0.73 19.05
C LEU A 66 -1.85 -2.00 18.20
N GLU A 67 -2.48 -3.11 18.60
CA GLU A 67 -2.52 -4.32 17.77
C GLU A 67 -3.38 -4.14 16.53
N THR A 68 -4.57 -3.53 16.66
CA THR A 68 -5.40 -3.16 15.51
C THR A 68 -4.64 -2.26 14.55
N LEU A 69 -4.03 -1.18 15.06
CA LEU A 69 -3.22 -0.26 14.25
C LEU A 69 -2.03 -0.97 13.58
N ARG A 70 -1.36 -1.90 14.28
CA ARG A 70 -0.27 -2.70 13.71
C ARG A 70 -0.75 -3.51 12.52
N ASP A 71 -1.93 -4.11 12.62
CA ASP A 71 -2.50 -4.94 11.56
C ASP A 71 -2.91 -4.10 10.35
N GLU A 72 -3.54 -2.93 10.55
CA GLU A 72 -3.83 -1.98 9.47
C GLU A 72 -2.54 -1.50 8.78
N LEU A 73 -1.52 -1.13 9.56
CA LEU A 73 -0.22 -0.71 9.02
C LEU A 73 0.54 -1.83 8.29
N ARG A 74 0.33 -3.10 8.67
CA ARG A 74 0.90 -4.25 7.97
C ARG A 74 0.36 -4.33 6.55
N ASP A 75 -0.94 -4.11 6.38
CA ASP A 75 -1.60 -4.20 5.09
C ASP A 75 -1.15 -3.03 4.19
N VAL A 76 -1.06 -1.81 4.75
CA VAL A 76 -0.47 -0.64 4.07
C VAL A 76 0.98 -0.89 3.64
N GLU A 77 1.82 -1.43 4.53
CA GLU A 77 3.22 -1.77 4.22
C GLU A 77 3.32 -2.81 3.10
N SER A 78 2.48 -3.85 3.15
CA SER A 78 2.44 -4.93 2.17
C SER A 78 2.05 -4.41 0.78
N ILE A 79 0.95 -3.65 0.71
CA ILE A 79 0.46 -3.07 -0.54
C ILE A 79 1.48 -2.08 -1.10
N SER A 80 2.03 -1.20 -0.26
CA SER A 80 3.06 -0.24 -0.69
C SER A 80 4.30 -0.92 -1.27
N LYS A 81 4.76 -2.04 -0.68
CA LYS A 81 5.86 -2.85 -1.24
C LYS A 81 5.47 -3.50 -2.56
N LYS A 82 4.24 -4.03 -2.65
CA LYS A 82 3.75 -4.63 -3.90
C LYS A 82 3.71 -3.60 -5.02
N LEU A 83 3.23 -2.38 -4.73
CA LEU A 83 3.19 -1.26 -5.69
C LEU A 83 4.57 -0.80 -6.17
N GLN A 84 5.64 -1.10 -5.42
CA GLN A 84 7.03 -0.85 -5.82
C GLN A 84 7.62 -1.97 -6.69
N THR A 85 6.89 -3.05 -6.95
CA THR A 85 7.34 -4.11 -7.85
C THR A 85 7.03 -3.78 -9.30
N ASP A 86 7.92 -4.19 -10.20
CA ASP A 86 7.73 -4.03 -11.64
C ASP A 86 6.67 -5.01 -12.17
N GLY A 87 6.07 -4.66 -13.30
CA GLY A 87 5.18 -5.55 -14.05
C GLY A 87 3.73 -5.59 -13.55
N LEU A 88 3.34 -4.69 -12.64
CA LEU A 88 1.93 -4.53 -12.27
C LEU A 88 1.14 -3.87 -13.39
N THR A 89 0.01 -4.50 -13.72
CA THR A 89 -1.00 -3.92 -14.61
C THR A 89 -1.82 -2.86 -13.86
N LEU A 90 -2.45 -1.95 -14.60
CA LEU A 90 -3.34 -0.95 -14.01
C LEU A 90 -4.51 -1.58 -13.22
N LEU A 91 -4.99 -2.74 -13.67
CA LEU A 91 -6.03 -3.51 -12.97
C LEU A 91 -5.53 -3.97 -11.59
N GLU A 92 -4.36 -4.59 -11.52
CA GLU A 92 -3.79 -5.06 -10.25
C GLU A 92 -3.50 -3.89 -9.29
N VAL A 93 -3.01 -2.77 -9.81
CA VAL A 93 -2.84 -1.55 -9.01
C VAL A 93 -4.18 -1.06 -8.47
N ARG A 94 -5.24 -1.12 -9.26
CA ARG A 94 -6.58 -0.73 -8.82
C ARG A 94 -7.13 -1.68 -7.77
N ASP A 95 -6.94 -2.98 -7.92
CA ASP A 95 -7.34 -3.99 -6.93
C ASP A 95 -6.63 -3.77 -5.59
N LEU A 96 -5.33 -3.44 -5.64
CA LEU A 96 -4.55 -3.08 -4.45
C LEU A 96 -5.06 -1.79 -3.78
N PHE A 97 -5.40 -0.77 -4.56
CA PHE A 97 -6.00 0.46 -4.01
C PHE A 97 -7.39 0.24 -3.43
N ASP A 98 -8.23 -0.56 -4.10
CA ASP A 98 -9.56 -0.89 -3.61
C ASP A 98 -9.48 -1.66 -2.27
N GLY A 99 -8.45 -2.50 -2.08
CA GLY A 99 -8.16 -3.12 -0.78
C GLY A 99 -7.78 -2.11 0.33
N LEU A 100 -7.09 -1.02 -0.01
CA LEU A 100 -6.77 0.05 0.96
C LEU A 100 -7.97 0.94 1.29
N LEU A 101 -9.00 0.99 0.45
CA LEU A 101 -10.21 1.77 0.70
C LEU A 101 -11.07 1.20 1.85
N GLU A 102 -10.84 -0.04 2.26
CA GLU A 102 -11.43 -0.63 3.46
C GLU A 102 -10.90 0.03 4.75
N LEU A 103 -9.73 0.67 4.67
CA LEU A 103 -9.16 1.44 5.77
C LEU A 103 -9.69 2.88 5.75
N PRO A 104 -9.95 3.48 6.92
CA PRO A 104 -10.37 4.88 7.00
C PRO A 104 -9.30 5.80 6.39
N ASP A 105 -9.72 6.98 5.95
CA ASP A 105 -8.88 8.09 5.45
C ASP A 105 -8.22 7.93 4.05
N PHE A 106 -8.27 6.75 3.41
CA PHE A 106 -7.67 6.58 2.08
C PHE A 106 -8.55 7.01 0.90
N ALA A 107 -9.86 7.18 1.14
CA ALA A 107 -10.83 7.48 0.07
C ALA A 107 -10.53 8.78 -0.68
N SER A 108 -10.07 9.83 0.01
CA SER A 108 -9.72 11.13 -0.58
C SER A 108 -8.51 11.06 -1.52
N TYR A 109 -7.68 10.02 -1.41
CA TYR A 109 -6.44 9.87 -2.18
C TYR A 109 -6.52 8.77 -3.24
N LEU A 110 -7.14 7.64 -2.90
CA LEU A 110 -7.12 6.42 -3.70
C LEU A 110 -8.41 6.14 -4.47
N ALA A 111 -9.52 6.86 -4.22
CA ALA A 111 -10.76 6.63 -4.97
C ALA A 111 -10.59 6.96 -6.47
N ARG A 112 -11.44 6.34 -7.32
CA ARG A 112 -11.35 6.48 -8.79
C ARG A 112 -11.58 7.90 -9.30
N ALA A 113 -12.31 8.71 -8.54
CA ALA A 113 -12.73 10.07 -8.91
C ALA A 113 -12.06 11.14 -8.03
N THR A 114 -10.87 10.87 -7.48
CA THR A 114 -10.14 11.90 -6.73
C THR A 114 -9.55 12.92 -7.70
N ASN A 115 -9.45 14.18 -7.26
CA ASN A 115 -8.85 15.27 -8.05
C ASN A 115 -7.36 15.04 -8.38
N ILE A 116 -6.74 14.02 -7.78
CA ILE A 116 -5.36 13.60 -8.00
C ILE A 116 -5.24 12.79 -9.30
N VAL A 117 -6.31 12.13 -9.75
CA VAL A 117 -6.31 11.34 -10.99
C VAL A 117 -6.37 12.29 -12.20
N HIS A 118 -5.32 12.28 -13.03
CA HIS A 118 -5.21 13.18 -14.17
C HIS A 118 -6.26 12.92 -15.27
N SER A 119 -6.59 11.65 -15.52
CA SER A 119 -7.65 11.27 -16.46
C SER A 119 -8.46 10.09 -15.90
N PRO A 120 -9.54 10.37 -15.14
CA PRO A 120 -10.38 9.34 -14.55
C PRO A 120 -11.01 8.41 -15.59
N GLU A 121 -11.43 8.95 -16.74
CA GLU A 121 -12.07 8.21 -17.83
C GLU A 121 -11.07 7.27 -18.52
N PHE A 122 -9.81 7.69 -18.64
CA PHE A 122 -8.75 6.83 -19.15
C PHE A 122 -8.49 5.67 -18.21
N GLU A 123 -8.24 5.92 -16.92
CA GLU A 123 -7.94 4.86 -15.96
C GLU A 123 -9.11 3.88 -15.82
N SER A 124 -10.33 4.38 -15.69
CA SER A 124 -11.54 3.56 -15.65
C SER A 124 -11.70 2.73 -16.93
N GLY A 125 -11.48 3.35 -18.10
CA GLY A 125 -11.53 2.68 -19.38
C GLY A 125 -10.51 1.53 -19.49
N VAL A 126 -9.25 1.77 -19.12
CA VAL A 126 -8.20 0.74 -19.17
C VAL A 126 -8.51 -0.40 -18.19
N VAL A 127 -8.93 -0.10 -16.96
CA VAL A 127 -9.33 -1.13 -15.97
C VAL A 127 -10.47 -2.00 -16.51
N LYS A 128 -11.48 -1.41 -17.16
CA LYS A 128 -12.58 -2.15 -17.78
C LYS A 128 -12.14 -3.05 -18.93
N VAL A 129 -11.21 -2.59 -19.77
CA VAL A 129 -10.64 -3.41 -20.86
C VAL A 129 -9.86 -4.59 -20.29
N LEU A 130 -8.97 -4.35 -19.32
CA LEU A 130 -8.19 -5.39 -18.65
C LEU A 130 -9.07 -6.40 -17.91
N SER A 131 -10.19 -5.95 -17.34
CA SER A 131 -11.22 -6.79 -16.72
C SER A 131 -12.11 -7.55 -17.72
N LYS A 132 -11.86 -7.44 -19.03
CA LYS A 132 -12.69 -8.01 -20.11
C LYS A 132 -14.15 -7.52 -20.11
N LYS A 133 -14.40 -6.34 -19.55
CA LYS A 133 -15.71 -5.67 -19.49
C LYS A 133 -15.81 -4.55 -20.53
N THR A 134 -15.37 -4.83 -21.76
CA THR A 134 -15.32 -3.84 -22.85
C THR A 134 -16.71 -3.34 -23.28
N GLU A 135 -17.76 -4.12 -23.01
CA GLU A 135 -19.15 -3.76 -23.28
C GLU A 135 -19.66 -2.61 -22.39
N SER A 136 -19.12 -2.47 -21.16
CA SER A 136 -19.53 -1.43 -20.19
C SER A 136 -18.76 -0.11 -20.33
N LEU A 137 -18.00 0.05 -21.41
CA LEU A 137 -17.26 1.28 -21.70
C LEU A 137 -18.22 2.41 -22.11
N SER A 138 -18.15 3.52 -21.39
CA SER A 138 -18.83 4.78 -21.72
C SER A 138 -18.33 5.36 -23.05
N ARG A 139 -19.11 6.26 -23.66
CA ARG A 139 -18.71 6.99 -24.87
C ARG A 139 -17.40 7.76 -24.66
N ASP A 140 -17.24 8.38 -23.50
CA ASP A 140 -16.07 9.20 -23.17
C ASP A 140 -14.83 8.31 -22.94
N GLU A 141 -14.99 7.21 -22.20
CA GLU A 141 -13.94 6.20 -22.02
C GLU A 141 -13.49 5.62 -23.36
N ARG A 142 -14.43 5.30 -24.25
CA ARG A 142 -14.11 4.84 -25.61
C ARG A 142 -13.32 5.89 -26.37
N ALA A 143 -13.72 7.16 -26.30
CA ALA A 143 -13.07 8.26 -27.01
C ALA A 143 -11.62 8.46 -26.55
N VAL A 144 -11.37 8.42 -25.25
CA VAL A 144 -10.01 8.57 -24.68
C VAL A 144 -9.12 7.36 -24.96
N LEU A 145 -9.71 6.17 -25.11
CA LEU A 145 -8.98 4.95 -25.49
C LEU A 145 -8.76 4.80 -27.01
N LEU A 146 -9.45 5.57 -27.86
CA LEU A 146 -9.31 5.49 -29.32
C LEU A 146 -7.85 5.60 -29.81
N PRO A 147 -7.01 6.52 -29.30
CA PRO A 147 -5.61 6.62 -29.72
C PRO A 147 -4.77 5.37 -29.41
N PHE A 148 -5.17 4.61 -28.38
CA PHE A 148 -4.49 3.41 -27.92
C PHE A 148 -4.99 2.15 -28.65
N LYS A 149 -6.11 2.23 -29.36
CA LYS A 149 -6.52 1.20 -30.32
C LYS A 149 -5.65 1.34 -31.56
N ARG A 150 -4.85 0.32 -31.88
CA ARG A 150 -4.16 0.28 -33.17
C ARG A 150 -5.19 0.40 -34.29
N LYS A 151 -5.02 1.40 -35.17
CA LYS A 151 -5.73 1.44 -36.46
C LYS A 151 -5.33 0.20 -37.24
N ASP A 152 -6.30 -0.60 -37.67
CA ASP A 152 -6.11 -1.77 -38.52
C ASP A 152 -5.47 -1.37 -39.86
N ILE A 153 -4.15 -1.26 -39.89
CA ILE A 153 -3.41 -1.27 -41.15
C ILE A 153 -3.14 -2.75 -41.45
N LEU A 154 -4.04 -3.31 -42.27
CA LEU A 154 -4.00 -4.63 -42.94
C LEU A 154 -4.81 -5.76 -42.28
N LYS A 155 -5.91 -6.07 -42.97
CA LYS A 155 -6.75 -7.27 -42.89
C LYS A 155 -5.94 -8.54 -42.53
N ARG A 156 -6.08 -9.05 -41.30
CA ARG A 156 -6.15 -10.50 -41.01
C ARG A 156 -6.73 -10.76 -39.62
N ARG A 157 -7.80 -11.54 -39.62
CA ARG A 157 -8.75 -11.82 -38.53
C ARG A 157 -8.12 -12.54 -37.32
N LYS A 158 -8.70 -12.29 -36.13
CA LYS A 158 -8.66 -13.05 -34.86
C LYS A 158 -7.40 -13.01 -33.98
N VAL A 159 -6.27 -12.47 -34.42
CA VAL A 159 -5.06 -12.36 -33.56
C VAL A 159 -5.01 -11.03 -32.78
N LEU A 160 -5.74 -10.01 -33.22
CA LEU A 160 -5.53 -8.60 -32.84
C LEU A 160 -6.24 -8.14 -31.56
N GLU A 161 -7.34 -8.77 -31.14
CA GLU A 161 -8.01 -8.44 -29.88
C GLU A 161 -7.05 -8.63 -28.69
N LYS A 162 -6.30 -9.75 -28.71
CA LYS A 162 -5.21 -10.03 -27.76
C LYS A 162 -4.09 -8.97 -27.79
N GLN A 163 -3.86 -8.29 -28.91
CA GLN A 163 -2.75 -7.34 -29.06
C GLN A 163 -3.11 -5.92 -28.60
N ALA A 164 -4.38 -5.50 -28.71
CA ALA A 164 -4.84 -4.26 -28.09
C ALA A 164 -4.74 -4.36 -26.55
N ASP A 165 -5.10 -5.52 -26.00
CA ASP A 165 -4.88 -5.84 -24.58
C ASP A 165 -3.39 -5.80 -24.21
N THR A 166 -2.49 -6.14 -25.16
CA THR A 166 -1.02 -6.15 -24.95
C THR A 166 -0.42 -4.74 -24.79
N LEU A 167 -0.97 -3.71 -25.46
CA LEU A 167 -0.49 -2.34 -25.28
C LEU A 167 -1.02 -1.72 -23.98
N LEU A 168 -2.27 -2.00 -23.62
CA LEU A 168 -2.88 -1.51 -22.40
C LEU A 168 -2.31 -2.17 -21.13
N THR A 169 -1.82 -3.40 -21.24
CA THR A 169 -1.05 -4.06 -20.15
C THR A 169 0.32 -3.42 -19.92
N ALA A 170 0.86 -2.69 -20.89
CA ALA A 170 2.16 -2.01 -20.77
C ALA A 170 2.04 -0.53 -20.33
N VAL A 171 0.83 0.01 -20.19
CA VAL A 171 0.62 1.39 -19.72
C VAL A 171 0.79 1.44 -18.20
N PRO A 172 1.82 2.13 -17.66
CA PRO A 172 1.92 2.35 -16.23
C PRO A 172 0.78 3.29 -15.75
N PRO A 173 0.36 3.20 -14.48
CA PRO A 173 -0.62 4.13 -13.92
C PRO A 173 -0.21 5.59 -14.13
N THR A 174 -1.19 6.48 -14.37
CA THR A 174 -0.92 7.87 -14.81
C THR A 174 -0.27 8.76 -13.74
N PHE A 175 -0.13 8.25 -12.52
CA PHE A 175 0.63 8.87 -11.45
C PHE A 175 1.58 7.83 -10.86
N ASN A 176 2.75 8.26 -10.40
CA ASN A 176 3.73 7.38 -9.78
C ASN A 176 3.02 6.60 -8.64
N VAL A 177 2.95 5.28 -8.78
CA VAL A 177 2.06 4.38 -8.01
C VAL A 177 2.21 4.55 -6.50
N VAL A 178 3.44 4.88 -6.10
CA VAL A 178 3.87 5.16 -4.73
C VAL A 178 3.39 6.53 -4.27
N GLU A 179 3.46 7.56 -5.12
CA GLU A 179 3.11 8.93 -4.73
C GLU A 179 1.63 9.08 -4.35
N ARG A 180 0.70 8.32 -4.97
CA ARG A 180 -0.74 8.35 -4.58
C ARG A 180 -0.98 7.95 -3.13
N VAL A 181 -0.19 7.02 -2.60
CA VAL A 181 -0.30 6.52 -1.21
C VAL A 181 0.30 7.51 -0.22
N PHE A 182 1.28 8.33 -0.64
CA PHE A 182 2.10 9.14 0.26
C PHE A 182 1.88 10.66 0.18
N ILE A 183 0.89 11.14 -0.58
CA ILE A 183 0.53 12.59 -0.62
C ILE A 183 0.14 13.13 0.77
N SER A 184 -0.38 12.29 1.68
CA SER A 184 -0.75 12.67 3.05
C SER A 184 0.40 12.67 4.05
N ALA A 185 1.56 12.13 3.70
CA ALA A 185 2.74 12.05 4.58
C ALA A 185 3.67 13.29 4.48
N ARG A 186 3.23 14.32 3.76
CA ARG A 186 3.99 15.55 3.47
C ARG A 186 3.46 16.75 4.23
#